data_AF-G0MEY8-F1
#
_entry.id   AF-G0MEY8-F1
#
_cell.length_a   1.000
_cell.length_b   1.000
_cell.length_c   1.000
_cell.angle_alpha   90.00
_cell.angle_beta   90.00
_cell.angle_gamma   90.00
#
_symmetry.space_group_name_H-M   'P 1'
#
loop_
_entity.id
_entity.type
_entity.pdbx_description
1 polymer ?
#
loop_
_entity_poly.entity_id
_entity_poly.type
_entity_poly.pdbx_seq_one_letter_code
_entity_poly.pdbx_strand_id
1 'polypeptide(L)'
;MKFFIVMCLLVAVFMTGTDAQGYDACIICKPFIKFPETWDEAKNLLAEGCGNLGEAKSACNGLLNAADLTRSYPQMLPYALSIKEIGCKYYCQE
;
A
#
# COMPACT_ATOMS: atom_id res chain seq x y z
N MET A 1 -18.34 5.56 31.00
CA MET A 1 -19.15 4.80 30.01
C MET A 1 -18.87 5.19 28.55
N LYS A 2 -18.55 6.46 28.21
CA LYS A 2 -18.17 6.86 26.84
C LYS A 2 -16.81 6.32 26.35
N PHE A 3 -15.78 6.29 27.23
CA PHE A 3 -14.43 5.82 26.86
C PHE A 3 -14.35 4.32 26.54
N PHE A 4 -15.14 3.49 27.21
CA PHE A 4 -15.18 2.04 26.93
C PHE A 4 -15.75 1.74 25.53
N ILE A 5 -16.73 2.54 25.08
CA ILE A 5 -17.34 2.38 23.75
C ILE A 5 -16.33 2.72 22.65
N VAL A 6 -15.55 3.78 22.83
CA VAL A 6 -14.50 4.19 21.87
C VAL A 6 -13.38 3.14 21.79
N MET A 7 -12.99 2.56 22.93
CA MET A 7 -11.99 1.49 22.97
C MET A 7 -12.48 0.21 22.29
N CYS A 8 -13.74 -0.19 22.48
CA CYS A 8 -14.32 -1.33 21.78
C CYS A 8 -14.44 -1.12 20.27
N LEU A 9 -14.74 0.11 19.81
CA LEU A 9 -14.79 0.44 18.38
C LEU A 9 -13.41 0.35 17.72
N LEU A 10 -12.36 0.86 18.38
CA LEU A 10 -10.99 0.76 17.86
C LEU A 10 -10.55 -0.70 17.75
N VAL A 11 -10.83 -1.52 18.76
CA VAL A 11 -10.50 -2.96 18.73
C VAL A 11 -11.26 -3.71 17.64
N ALA A 12 -12.52 -3.35 17.37
CA ALA A 12 -13.30 -3.94 16.28
C ALA A 12 -12.72 -3.65 14.88
N VAL A 13 -12.15 -2.46 14.66
CA VAL A 13 -11.47 -2.08 13.40
C VAL A 13 -10.19 -2.89 13.17
N PHE A 14 -9.48 -3.29 14.23
CA PHE A 14 -8.28 -4.12 14.10
C PHE A 14 -8.59 -5.63 14.01
N MET A 15 -9.79 -6.07 14.41
CA MET A 15 -10.21 -7.48 14.40
C MET A 15 -10.93 -7.91 13.13
N THR A 16 -11.41 -6.99 12.30
CA THR A 16 -11.86 -7.32 10.94
C THR A 16 -10.63 -7.65 10.12
N GLY A 17 -10.30 -8.95 10.08
CA GLY A 17 -9.28 -9.50 9.21
C GLY A 17 -9.45 -8.95 7.81
N THR A 18 -8.35 -8.46 7.25
CA THR A 18 -8.28 -7.89 5.92
C THR A 18 -8.86 -8.86 4.89
N ASP A 19 -9.94 -8.45 4.25
CA ASP A 19 -10.48 -9.05 3.02
C ASP A 19 -9.51 -8.81 1.83
N ALA A 20 -8.27 -9.26 1.95
CA ALA A 20 -7.34 -9.37 0.82
C ALA A 20 -7.54 -10.70 0.06
N GLN A 21 -8.62 -11.43 0.34
CA GLN A 21 -8.89 -12.80 -0.14
C GLN A 21 -9.07 -12.92 -1.67
N GLY A 22 -9.10 -11.80 -2.41
CA GLY A 22 -9.30 -11.78 -3.87
C GLY A 22 -8.15 -11.20 -4.69
N TYR A 23 -7.11 -10.63 -4.06
CA TYR A 23 -5.96 -10.07 -4.78
C TYR A 23 -4.77 -10.99 -4.56
N ASP A 24 -4.30 -11.63 -5.63
CA ASP A 24 -3.06 -12.39 -5.58
C ASP A 24 -1.92 -11.41 -5.32
N ALA A 25 -1.55 -11.25 -4.05
CA ALA A 25 -0.47 -10.37 -3.63
C ALA A 25 0.85 -10.73 -4.34
N CYS A 26 0.97 -11.96 -4.85
CA CYS A 26 2.11 -12.43 -5.62
C CYS A 26 2.17 -11.86 -7.04
N ILE A 27 1.14 -11.14 -7.52
CA ILE A 27 1.22 -10.43 -8.79
C ILE A 27 2.41 -9.46 -8.82
N ILE A 28 2.76 -8.87 -7.67
CA ILE A 28 3.90 -7.96 -7.56
C ILE A 28 5.24 -8.66 -7.77
N CYS A 29 5.30 -9.98 -7.59
CA CYS A 29 6.50 -10.81 -7.74
C CYS A 29 6.80 -11.11 -9.20
N LYS A 30 5.81 -11.01 -10.07
CA LYS A 30 5.98 -11.29 -11.50
C LYS A 30 7.05 -10.39 -12.12
N PRO A 31 7.94 -10.94 -12.97
CA PRO A 31 9.10 -10.23 -13.51
C PRO A 31 8.72 -9.07 -14.44
N PHE A 32 7.51 -9.07 -14.98
CA PHE A 32 6.99 -7.99 -15.83
C PHE A 32 6.39 -6.82 -15.03
N ILE A 33 6.13 -6.98 -13.73
CA ILE A 33 5.68 -5.90 -12.85
C ILE A 33 6.90 -5.12 -12.38
N LYS A 34 7.16 -4.02 -13.07
CA LYS A 34 8.23 -3.08 -12.75
C LYS A 34 7.81 -2.20 -11.57
N PHE A 35 8.72 -2.08 -10.61
CA PHE A 35 8.59 -1.03 -9.60
C PHE A 35 8.85 0.34 -10.25
N PRO A 36 8.07 1.37 -9.90
CA PRO A 36 8.28 2.71 -10.43
C PRO A 36 9.67 3.21 -10.01
N GLU A 37 10.39 3.84 -10.93
CA GLU A 37 11.77 4.32 -10.70
C GLU A 37 11.77 5.74 -10.13
N THR A 38 10.69 6.50 -10.37
CA THR A 38 10.53 7.87 -9.89
C THR A 38 9.31 8.01 -8.97
N TRP A 39 9.34 9.05 -8.13
CA TRP A 39 8.18 9.39 -7.29
C TRP A 39 6.94 9.70 -8.13
N ASP A 40 7.09 10.37 -9.28
CA ASP A 40 5.97 10.71 -10.15
C ASP A 40 5.30 9.46 -10.74
N GLU A 41 6.08 8.48 -11.21
CA GLU A 41 5.56 7.19 -11.65
C GLU A 41 4.83 6.47 -10.52
N ALA A 42 5.43 6.43 -9.32
CA ALA A 42 4.83 5.81 -8.15
C ALA A 42 3.53 6.49 -7.75
N LYS A 43 3.50 7.82 -7.76
CA LYS A 43 2.33 8.63 -7.44
C LYS A 43 1.20 8.40 -8.43
N ASN A 44 1.49 8.28 -9.72
CA ASN A 44 0.49 7.97 -10.74
C ASN A 44 -0.14 6.58 -10.51
N LEU A 45 0.69 5.56 -10.27
CA LEU A 45 0.20 4.20 -9.97
C LEU A 45 -0.63 4.16 -8.67
N LEU A 46 -0.18 4.87 -7.63
CA LEU A 46 -0.92 4.97 -6.37
C LEU A 46 -2.24 5.73 -6.57
N ALA A 47 -2.29 6.75 -7.43
CA ALA A 47 -3.51 7.48 -7.74
C ALA A 47 -4.54 6.60 -8.47
N GLU A 48 -4.10 5.73 -9.38
CA GLU A 48 -4.96 4.69 -9.97
C GLU A 48 -5.52 3.76 -8.88
N GLY A 49 -4.68 3.31 -7.95
CA GLY A 49 -5.09 2.52 -6.79
C GLY A 49 -6.12 3.25 -5.92
N CYS A 50 -5.88 4.52 -5.57
CA CYS A 50 -6.82 5.36 -4.84
C CYS A 50 -8.18 5.48 -5.54
N GLY A 51 -8.21 5.44 -6.88
CA GLY A 51 -9.43 5.47 -7.68
C GLY A 51 -10.40 4.34 -7.36
N ASN A 52 -9.88 3.19 -6.90
CA ASN A 52 -10.66 1.98 -6.61
C ASN A 52 -11.14 1.89 -5.14
N LEU A 53 -10.79 2.85 -4.27
CA LEU A 53 -11.06 2.77 -2.83
C LEU A 53 -12.44 3.31 -2.38
N GLY A 54 -13.38 3.51 -3.31
CA GLY A 54 -14.73 3.98 -2.99
C GLY A 54 -14.75 5.25 -2.15
N GLU A 55 -15.34 5.19 -0.95
CA GLU A 55 -15.44 6.33 -0.02
C GLU A 55 -14.07 6.88 0.42
N ALA A 56 -13.03 6.05 0.47
CA ALA A 56 -11.69 6.47 0.87
C ALA A 56 -10.90 7.17 -0.24
N LYS A 57 -11.42 7.22 -1.48
CA LYS A 57 -10.76 7.83 -2.65
C LYS A 57 -10.29 9.25 -2.40
N SER A 58 -11.12 10.10 -1.77
CA SER A 58 -10.77 11.51 -1.54
C SER A 58 -9.60 11.65 -0.55
N ALA A 59 -9.65 10.93 0.57
CA ALA A 59 -8.59 10.94 1.56
C ALA A 59 -7.27 10.39 0.99
N CYS A 60 -7.33 9.28 0.24
CA CYS A 60 -6.18 8.68 -0.41
C CYS A 60 -5.49 9.64 -1.38
N ASN A 61 -6.27 10.29 -2.26
CA ASN A 61 -5.73 11.31 -3.18
C ASN A 61 -5.18 12.53 -2.44
N GLY A 62 -5.81 12.95 -1.34
CA GLY A 62 -5.29 14.02 -0.48
C GLY A 62 -3.90 13.70 0.07
N LEU A 63 -3.70 12.46 0.54
CA LEU A 63 -2.41 11.98 1.03
C LEU A 63 -1.34 11.97 -0.07
N LEU A 64 -1.65 11.44 -1.26
CA LEU A 64 -0.73 11.45 -2.39
C LEU A 64 -0.37 12.85 -2.88
N ASN A 65 -1.32 13.78 -2.82
CA ASN A 65 -1.10 15.16 -3.24
C ASN A 65 -0.25 15.96 -2.24
N ALA A 66 -0.33 15.63 -0.95
CA ALA A 66 0.48 16.25 0.09
C ALA A 66 1.91 15.66 0.17
N ALA A 67 2.10 14.40 -0.24
CA ALA A 67 3.40 13.75 -0.22
C ALA A 67 4.30 14.24 -1.38
N ASP A 68 5.52 14.67 -1.04
CA ASP A 68 6.62 14.89 -1.98
C ASP A 68 7.81 14.02 -1.55
N LEU A 69 8.03 12.94 -2.31
CA LEU A 69 9.13 12.03 -2.11
C LEU A 69 10.15 12.12 -3.24
N THR A 70 10.11 13.18 -4.07
CA THR A 70 10.97 13.30 -5.26
C THR A 70 12.46 13.06 -4.96
N ARG A 71 12.94 13.56 -3.82
CA ARG A 71 14.33 13.38 -3.38
C ARG A 71 14.59 12.03 -2.69
N SER A 72 13.64 11.57 -1.88
CA SER A 72 13.80 10.38 -1.04
C SER A 72 13.48 9.08 -1.78
N TYR A 73 12.63 9.12 -2.80
CA TYR A 73 12.14 7.94 -3.50
C TYR A 73 13.25 7.12 -4.17
N PRO A 74 14.21 7.72 -4.92
CA PRO A 74 15.33 6.96 -5.46
C PRO A 74 16.21 6.31 -4.39
N GLN A 75 16.31 6.93 -3.20
CA GLN A 75 17.06 6.40 -2.06
C GLN A 75 16.31 5.24 -1.39
N MET A 76 14.97 5.26 -1.40
CA MET A 76 14.12 4.21 -0.86
C MET A 76 13.99 3.00 -1.80
N LEU A 77 14.07 3.22 -3.11
CA LEU A 77 13.89 2.20 -4.13
C LEU A 77 14.69 0.89 -3.88
N PRO A 78 16.00 0.91 -3.57
CA PRO A 78 16.72 -0.33 -3.28
C PRO A 78 16.14 -1.10 -2.08
N TYR A 79 15.69 -0.41 -1.04
CA TYR A 79 15.06 -1.05 0.12
C TYR A 79 13.68 -1.62 -0.21
N ALA A 80 12.89 -0.90 -1.02
CA ALA A 80 11.60 -1.38 -1.49
C ALA A 80 11.74 -2.66 -2.34
N LEU A 81 12.74 -2.70 -3.22
CA LEU A 81 13.07 -3.89 -4.01
C LEU A 81 13.50 -5.06 -3.12
N SER A 82 14.36 -4.84 -2.11
CA SER A 82 14.71 -5.90 -1.15
C SER A 82 13.50 -6.42 -0.38
N ILE A 83 12.57 -5.54 0.03
CA ILE A 83 11.32 -5.95 0.68
C ILE A 83 10.47 -6.80 -0.26
N LYS A 84 10.35 -6.41 -1.53
CA LYS A 84 9.67 -7.22 -2.56
C LYS A 84 10.31 -8.60 -2.67
N GLU A 85 11.63 -8.68 -2.88
CA GLU A 85 12.34 -9.95 -3.05
C GLU A 85 12.14 -10.90 -1.85
N ILE A 86 12.28 -10.36 -0.63
CA ILE A 86 12.04 -11.12 0.60
C ILE A 86 10.57 -11.57 0.67
N GLY A 87 9.63 -10.65 0.45
CA GLY A 87 8.20 -10.94 0.49
C GLY A 87 7.80 -12.02 -0.50
N CYS A 88 8.29 -11.93 -1.75
CA CYS A 88 8.02 -12.91 -2.80
C CYS A 88 8.56 -14.29 -2.45
N LYS A 89 9.79 -14.36 -1.94
CA LYS A 89 10.39 -15.62 -1.49
C LYS A 89 9.57 -16.30 -0.38
N TYR A 90 9.09 -15.53 0.60
CA TYR A 90 8.41 -16.08 1.78
C TYR A 90 6.92 -16.38 1.55
N TYR A 91 6.20 -15.48 0.90
CA TYR A 91 4.73 -15.57 0.79
C TYR A 91 4.27 -16.17 -0.55
N CYS A 92 5.12 -16.12 -1.57
CA CYS A 92 4.75 -16.50 -2.94
C CYS A 92 5.59 -17.65 -3.51
N GLN A 93 6.66 -18.06 -2.82
CA GLN A 93 7.59 -19.10 -3.26
C GLN A 93 8.23 -18.80 -4.63
N GLU A 94 8.35 -17.51 -4.99
CA GLU A 94 9.04 -17.01 -6.18
C GLU A 94 10.47 -16.56 -5.87
#